data_AF-A0A0B4GTT6-F1
#
_entry.id   AF-A0A0B4GTT6-F1
#
_cell.length_a   1.000
_cell.length_b   1.000
_cell.length_c   1.000
_cell.angle_alpha   90.00
_cell.angle_beta   90.00
_cell.angle_gamma   90.00
#
_symmetry.space_group_name_H-M   'P 1'
#
loop_
_entity.id
_entity.type
_entity.pdbx_description
1 polymer ?
#
loop_
_entity_poly.entity_id
_entity_poly.type
_entity_poly.pdbx_seq_one_letter_code
_entity_poly.pdbx_strand_id
1 'polypeptide(L)'
;MYTAGNGTGQAAIQLVKSVGAVVYAAVGSAEKKQLLIDVYRVPEEHISYSRDASFAKGVKRVTNGRGVDVVVSVTLVGDQLLASLECIAPHGRFVEMGEKKFCSNTTIPLFGLGENVSFIAVDASAWLKERSTLARRDLHAIMDLFGQGKLHSAVPLHVSDISETGQVLIGIHHGDSVDKFVFDMRPESQVHVSRLLTALNLAFYTDPNARFVIAGGLGGIGRATARWMADHGAKNLMLLSRFGVRNNAAQKLVDELQSKRVRVETPACDVTDLKRMKETFVKLMPEMPPDCLFDDLEYDDWPIAVRCKTVGSWNLHAVLPSGLDFFILLSSASGLADIKGQTNYDCGFWTGRRKGSGAFCSIRIALPRGRDLCRGCHPEAGQVPGNDAGRSTIKQH
;
A
#
# COMPACT_ATOMS: atom_id res chain seq x y z
N MET A 1 -32.85 1.42 -3.31
CA MET A 1 -31.55 1.33 -2.62
C MET A 1 -30.75 0.18 -3.18
N TYR A 2 -29.48 0.43 -3.52
CA TYR A 2 -28.59 -0.57 -4.09
C TYR A 2 -27.62 -1.14 -3.03
N THR A 3 -27.26 -2.43 -3.12
CA THR A 3 -26.51 -3.20 -2.11
C THR A 3 -27.14 -3.27 -0.70
N ALA A 4 -28.46 -3.17 -0.61
CA ALA A 4 -29.22 -2.87 0.60
C ALA A 4 -28.98 -3.77 1.84
N GLY A 5 -28.40 -4.96 1.69
CA GLY A 5 -28.09 -5.87 2.81
C GLY A 5 -26.79 -5.57 3.57
N ASN A 6 -25.94 -4.64 3.10
CA ASN A 6 -24.74 -4.22 3.85
C ASN A 6 -25.09 -3.14 4.91
N GLY A 7 -24.17 -2.84 5.82
CA GLY A 7 -24.44 -1.95 6.97
C GLY A 7 -24.98 -0.56 6.59
N THR A 8 -24.48 0.04 5.51
CA THR A 8 -24.97 1.32 4.99
C THR A 8 -26.39 1.20 4.44
N GLY A 9 -26.67 0.16 3.65
CA GLY A 9 -28.00 -0.11 3.13
C GLY A 9 -29.03 -0.36 4.22
N GLN A 10 -28.66 -1.11 5.25
CA GLN A 10 -29.47 -1.39 6.42
C GLN A 10 -29.83 -0.11 7.20
N ALA A 11 -28.85 0.74 7.53
CA ALA A 11 -29.09 2.02 8.20
C ALA A 11 -30.01 2.94 7.36
N ALA A 12 -29.80 2.95 6.04
CA ALA A 12 -30.59 3.76 5.13
C ALA A 12 -32.05 3.26 5.01
N ILE A 13 -32.31 1.95 5.05
CA ILE A 13 -33.68 1.40 5.13
C ILE A 13 -34.40 1.89 6.40
N GLN A 14 -33.73 1.87 7.55
CA GLN A 14 -34.33 2.31 8.81
C GLN A 14 -34.71 3.80 8.75
N LEU A 15 -33.86 4.65 8.17
CA LEU A 15 -34.15 6.07 7.94
C LEU A 15 -35.32 6.28 6.96
N VAL A 16 -35.39 5.53 5.87
CA VAL A 16 -36.52 5.62 4.90
C VAL A 16 -37.83 5.17 5.55
N LYS A 17 -37.80 4.14 6.40
CA LYS A 17 -38.97 3.71 7.17
C LYS A 17 -39.39 4.71 8.25
N SER A 18 -38.45 5.40 8.89
CA SER A 18 -38.78 6.39 9.94
C SER A 18 -39.50 7.63 9.37
N VAL A 19 -39.36 7.92 8.07
CA VAL A 19 -40.11 8.96 7.35
C VAL A 19 -41.35 8.42 6.61
N GLY A 20 -41.70 7.14 6.78
CA GLY A 20 -42.89 6.52 6.18
C GLY A 20 -42.82 6.26 4.66
N ALA A 21 -41.62 6.30 4.07
CA ALA A 21 -41.44 6.11 2.63
C ALA A 21 -41.32 4.63 2.22
N VAL A 22 -41.70 4.32 0.98
CA VAL A 22 -41.66 2.96 0.42
C VAL A 22 -40.22 2.56 0.07
N VAL A 23 -39.80 1.40 0.57
CA VAL A 23 -38.45 0.85 0.32
C VAL A 23 -38.49 -0.12 -0.85
N TYR A 24 -37.66 0.14 -1.86
CA TYR A 24 -37.25 -0.82 -2.90
C TYR A 24 -35.76 -1.12 -2.76
N ALA A 25 -35.37 -2.38 -2.79
CA ALA A 25 -34.03 -2.84 -2.43
C ALA A 25 -33.42 -3.78 -3.47
N ALA A 26 -32.10 -3.66 -3.70
CA ALA A 26 -31.33 -4.62 -4.49
C ALA A 26 -30.24 -5.28 -3.62
N VAL A 27 -30.18 -6.61 -3.61
CA VAL A 27 -29.28 -7.41 -2.75
C VAL A 27 -28.42 -8.41 -3.53
N GLY A 28 -27.22 -8.72 -3.02
CA GLY A 28 -26.24 -9.57 -3.71
C GLY A 28 -26.39 -11.07 -3.48
N SER A 29 -27.25 -11.52 -2.56
CA SER A 29 -27.42 -12.93 -2.19
C SER A 29 -28.79 -13.21 -1.56
N ALA A 30 -29.17 -14.49 -1.44
CA ALA A 30 -30.46 -14.91 -0.92
C ALA A 30 -30.59 -14.68 0.60
N GLU A 31 -29.49 -14.86 1.34
CA GLU A 31 -29.41 -14.62 2.79
C GLU A 31 -29.68 -13.14 3.08
N LYS A 32 -29.14 -12.25 2.23
CA LYS A 32 -29.41 -10.81 2.31
C LYS A 32 -30.83 -10.42 1.91
N LYS A 33 -31.47 -11.18 1.02
CA LYS A 33 -32.90 -11.01 0.74
C LYS A 33 -33.73 -11.38 1.99
N GLN A 34 -33.46 -12.54 2.58
CA GLN A 34 -34.16 -13.02 3.76
C GLN A 34 -34.01 -12.07 4.96
N LEU A 35 -32.80 -11.55 5.18
CA LEU A 35 -32.52 -10.51 6.19
C LEU A 35 -33.44 -9.28 6.06
N LEU A 36 -33.67 -8.78 4.84
CA LEU A 36 -34.52 -7.61 4.61
C LEU A 36 -36.02 -7.91 4.83
N ILE A 37 -36.44 -9.16 4.61
CA ILE A 37 -37.81 -9.62 4.88
C ILE A 37 -38.02 -9.78 6.40
N ASP A 38 -37.11 -10.48 7.08
CA ASP A 38 -37.30 -10.87 8.49
C ASP A 38 -37.03 -9.75 9.47
N VAL A 39 -35.90 -9.03 9.32
CA VAL A 39 -35.52 -7.94 10.23
C VAL A 39 -36.23 -6.66 9.81
N TYR A 40 -36.07 -6.28 8.54
CA TYR A 40 -36.48 -4.97 8.07
C TYR A 40 -37.92 -4.91 7.57
N ARG A 41 -38.64 -6.04 7.46
CA ARG A 41 -40.03 -6.11 6.97
C ARG A 41 -40.20 -5.38 5.62
N VAL A 42 -39.27 -5.60 4.70
CA VAL A 42 -39.39 -5.15 3.31
C VAL A 42 -40.17 -6.23 2.54
N PRO A 43 -41.26 -5.90 1.82
CA PRO A 43 -42.01 -6.88 1.04
C PRO A 43 -41.13 -7.59 0.01
N GLU A 44 -41.39 -8.87 -0.24
CA GLU A 44 -40.54 -9.68 -1.12
C GLU A 44 -40.51 -9.14 -2.55
N GLU A 45 -41.67 -8.68 -3.03
CA GLU A 45 -41.88 -8.06 -4.33
C GLU A 45 -41.10 -6.74 -4.52
N HIS A 46 -40.66 -6.11 -3.42
CA HIS A 46 -39.82 -4.91 -3.45
C HIS A 46 -38.32 -5.21 -3.43
N ILE A 47 -37.91 -6.48 -3.36
CA ILE A 47 -36.50 -6.90 -3.31
C ILE A 47 -36.09 -7.57 -4.62
N SER A 48 -35.11 -6.98 -5.30
CA SER A 48 -34.47 -7.52 -6.50
C SER A 48 -33.03 -7.97 -6.22
N TYR A 49 -32.43 -8.73 -7.13
CA TYR A 49 -31.00 -9.06 -7.05
C TYR A 49 -30.14 -7.97 -7.70
N SER A 50 -28.94 -7.77 -7.15
CA SER A 50 -28.00 -6.71 -7.56
C SER A 50 -26.85 -7.22 -8.44
N ARG A 51 -26.89 -8.45 -8.96
CA ARG A 51 -25.78 -9.00 -9.76
C ARG A 51 -25.84 -8.62 -11.24
N ASP A 52 -27.00 -8.16 -11.72
CA ASP A 52 -27.23 -7.71 -13.09
C ASP A 52 -28.08 -6.42 -13.09
N ALA A 53 -28.36 -5.87 -14.27
CA ALA A 53 -29.22 -4.70 -14.45
C ALA A 53 -30.73 -5.02 -14.39
N SER A 54 -31.14 -6.27 -14.10
CA SER A 54 -32.55 -6.68 -14.18
C SER A 54 -33.45 -6.02 -13.14
N PHE A 55 -32.88 -5.56 -12.02
CA PHE A 55 -33.61 -4.85 -10.96
C PHE A 55 -34.41 -3.66 -11.49
N ALA A 56 -33.94 -2.98 -12.55
CA ALA A 56 -34.63 -1.81 -13.10
C ALA A 56 -36.00 -2.17 -13.69
N LYS A 57 -36.10 -3.31 -14.38
CA LYS A 57 -37.37 -3.86 -14.86
C LYS A 57 -38.27 -4.26 -13.70
N GLY A 58 -37.68 -4.82 -12.62
CA GLY A 58 -38.38 -5.13 -11.38
C GLY A 58 -39.02 -3.89 -10.75
N VAL A 59 -38.23 -2.84 -10.53
CA VAL A 59 -38.66 -1.55 -9.96
C VAL A 59 -39.72 -0.89 -10.84
N LYS A 60 -39.52 -0.78 -12.16
CA LYS A 60 -40.52 -0.19 -13.07
C LYS A 60 -41.83 -0.98 -13.07
N ARG A 61 -41.81 -2.31 -12.96
CA ARG A 61 -43.03 -3.13 -12.85
C ARG A 61 -43.81 -2.83 -11.57
N VAL A 62 -43.16 -2.79 -10.41
CA VAL A 62 -43.85 -2.53 -9.12
C VAL A 62 -44.22 -1.06 -8.88
N THR A 63 -43.67 -0.14 -9.67
CA THR A 63 -44.00 1.30 -9.66
C THR A 63 -44.91 1.72 -10.83
N ASN A 64 -45.52 0.77 -11.55
CA ASN A 64 -46.37 1.01 -12.72
C ASN A 64 -45.74 1.95 -13.76
N GLY A 65 -44.44 1.78 -14.03
CA GLY A 65 -43.66 2.56 -14.98
C GLY A 65 -43.09 3.89 -14.44
N ARG A 66 -43.63 4.44 -13.33
CA ARG A 66 -43.20 5.72 -12.78
C ARG A 66 -41.72 5.72 -12.38
N GLY A 67 -41.25 4.67 -11.70
CA GLY A 67 -39.95 4.68 -11.04
C GLY A 67 -40.01 5.22 -9.61
N VAL A 68 -38.86 5.64 -9.06
CA VAL A 68 -38.69 6.04 -7.66
C VAL A 68 -38.21 7.49 -7.53
N ASP A 69 -38.65 8.18 -6.48
CA ASP A 69 -38.32 9.59 -6.25
C ASP A 69 -36.89 9.80 -5.71
N VAL A 70 -36.30 8.78 -5.07
CA VAL A 70 -34.91 8.81 -4.58
C VAL A 70 -34.20 7.47 -4.83
N VAL A 71 -33.04 7.54 -5.47
CA VAL A 71 -32.09 6.42 -5.59
C VAL A 71 -30.88 6.71 -4.70
N VAL A 72 -30.55 5.76 -3.82
CA VAL A 72 -29.31 5.79 -3.03
C VAL A 72 -28.41 4.64 -3.49
N SER A 73 -27.17 5.01 -3.83
CA SER A 73 -26.10 4.16 -4.32
C SER A 73 -24.83 4.33 -3.48
N VAL A 74 -24.05 3.24 -3.39
CA VAL A 74 -22.76 3.18 -2.69
C VAL A 74 -21.66 2.58 -3.57
N THR A 75 -22.02 1.88 -4.65
CA THR A 75 -21.10 0.98 -5.39
C THR A 75 -21.38 0.81 -6.89
N LEU A 76 -22.36 1.48 -7.50
CA LEU A 76 -22.80 1.23 -8.89
C LEU A 76 -21.79 1.62 -9.98
N VAL A 77 -21.43 0.70 -10.88
CA VAL A 77 -20.52 0.93 -12.03
C VAL A 77 -21.18 0.46 -13.33
N GLY A 78 -20.81 1.10 -14.45
CA GLY A 78 -21.26 0.72 -15.79
C GLY A 78 -22.79 0.64 -15.90
N ASP A 79 -23.27 -0.41 -16.55
CA ASP A 79 -24.68 -0.65 -16.85
C ASP A 79 -25.61 -0.57 -15.61
N GLN A 80 -25.10 -0.89 -14.42
CA GLN A 80 -25.89 -0.83 -13.19
C GLN A 80 -26.19 0.62 -12.77
N LEU A 81 -25.28 1.56 -13.04
CA LEU A 81 -25.52 3.00 -12.84
C LEU A 81 -26.58 3.50 -13.82
N LEU A 82 -26.49 3.08 -15.08
CA LEU A 82 -27.45 3.44 -16.13
C LEU A 82 -28.85 2.93 -15.79
N ALA A 83 -28.98 1.64 -15.49
CA ALA A 83 -30.23 1.01 -15.06
C ALA A 83 -30.83 1.68 -13.79
N SER A 84 -29.99 2.23 -12.92
CA SER A 84 -30.44 2.97 -11.73
C SER A 84 -30.89 4.40 -12.04
N LEU A 85 -30.31 5.06 -13.05
CA LEU A 85 -30.81 6.34 -13.56
C LEU A 85 -32.16 6.15 -14.27
N GLU A 86 -32.32 5.09 -15.06
CA GLU A 86 -33.61 4.72 -15.68
C GLU A 86 -34.72 4.44 -14.65
N CYS A 87 -34.37 4.04 -13.42
CA CYS A 87 -35.32 3.84 -12.34
C CYS A 87 -35.89 5.14 -11.76
N ILE A 88 -35.29 6.30 -12.00
CA ILE A 88 -35.72 7.55 -11.39
C ILE A 88 -37.03 8.04 -12.00
N ALA A 89 -37.90 8.60 -11.16
CA ALA A 89 -39.11 9.31 -11.55
C ALA A 89 -38.82 10.81 -11.82
N PRO A 90 -39.66 11.52 -12.59
CA PRO A 90 -39.56 12.98 -12.78
C PRO A 90 -39.33 13.72 -11.46
N HIS A 91 -38.45 14.74 -11.47
CA HIS A 91 -38.01 15.50 -10.28
C HIS A 91 -37.27 14.70 -9.19
N GLY A 92 -36.91 13.43 -9.45
CA GLY A 92 -36.24 12.57 -8.49
C GLY A 92 -34.77 12.91 -8.24
N ARG A 93 -34.18 12.25 -7.24
CA ARG A 93 -32.80 12.49 -6.78
C ARG A 93 -31.97 11.22 -6.80
N PHE A 94 -30.85 11.24 -7.54
CA PHE A 94 -29.80 10.23 -7.42
C PHE A 94 -28.80 10.69 -6.35
N VAL A 95 -28.49 9.83 -5.38
CA VAL A 95 -27.52 10.09 -4.30
C VAL A 95 -26.45 9.00 -4.33
N GLU A 96 -25.21 9.38 -4.65
CA GLU A 96 -24.05 8.50 -4.70
C GLU A 96 -23.12 8.76 -3.50
N MET A 97 -22.73 7.70 -2.79
CA MET A 97 -21.92 7.74 -1.57
C MET A 97 -20.57 6.98 -1.70
N GLY A 98 -20.24 6.44 -2.88
CA GLY A 98 -19.04 5.63 -3.10
C GLY A 98 -17.73 6.44 -3.28
N GLU A 99 -16.98 6.66 -2.20
CA GLU A 99 -15.70 7.41 -2.20
C GLU A 99 -14.71 7.00 -3.31
N LYS A 100 -14.59 5.70 -3.62
CA LYS A 100 -13.62 5.18 -4.61
C LYS A 100 -13.78 5.75 -6.03
N LYS A 101 -14.89 6.42 -6.34
CA LYS A 101 -15.25 6.79 -7.73
C LYS A 101 -15.05 8.26 -8.09
N PHE A 102 -14.87 9.15 -7.12
CA PHE A 102 -14.42 10.51 -7.41
C PHE A 102 -13.04 10.53 -8.09
N CYS A 103 -12.24 9.48 -7.88
CA CYS A 103 -10.93 9.29 -8.50
C CYS A 103 -10.97 8.62 -9.90
N SER A 104 -12.12 8.13 -10.35
CA SER A 104 -12.27 7.45 -11.65
C SER A 104 -13.19 8.26 -12.57
N ASN A 105 -12.68 8.69 -13.72
CA ASN A 105 -13.39 9.55 -14.70
C ASN A 105 -14.55 8.81 -15.40
N THR A 106 -15.62 8.55 -14.65
CA THR A 106 -16.77 7.75 -15.08
C THR A 106 -17.76 8.62 -15.85
N THR A 107 -18.08 8.23 -17.08
CA THR A 107 -19.06 8.94 -17.90
C THR A 107 -20.48 8.77 -17.33
N ILE A 108 -21.17 9.88 -17.08
CA ILE A 108 -22.59 9.91 -16.71
C ILE A 108 -23.38 10.47 -17.90
N PRO A 109 -24.32 9.72 -18.51
CA PRO A 109 -25.11 10.24 -19.61
C PRO A 109 -26.18 11.22 -19.12
N LEU A 110 -26.05 12.48 -19.53
CA LEU A 110 -26.95 13.58 -19.14
C LEU A 110 -28.41 13.37 -19.55
N PHE A 111 -28.69 12.51 -20.53
CA PHE A 111 -30.07 12.15 -20.91
C PHE A 111 -30.85 11.52 -19.74
N GLY A 112 -30.18 10.77 -18.87
CA GLY A 112 -30.79 10.22 -17.64
C GLY A 112 -31.05 11.26 -16.54
N LEU A 113 -30.70 12.53 -16.77
CA LEU A 113 -30.97 13.67 -15.89
C LEU A 113 -32.04 14.63 -16.46
N GLY A 114 -32.84 14.15 -17.42
CA GLY A 114 -34.04 14.84 -17.90
C GLY A 114 -35.08 15.06 -16.79
N GLU A 115 -36.17 15.77 -17.12
CA GLU A 115 -37.34 15.93 -16.24
C GLU A 115 -37.02 16.46 -14.82
N ASN A 116 -36.02 17.35 -14.72
CA ASN A 116 -35.55 17.96 -13.47
C ASN A 116 -34.95 16.99 -12.44
N VAL A 117 -34.41 15.85 -12.89
CA VAL A 117 -33.68 14.91 -12.02
C VAL A 117 -32.36 15.53 -11.54
N SER A 118 -32.08 15.38 -10.25
CA SER A 118 -30.85 15.87 -9.61
C SER A 118 -29.87 14.73 -9.33
N PHE A 119 -28.60 14.87 -9.73
CA PHE A 119 -27.52 13.96 -9.35
C PHE A 119 -26.68 14.59 -8.23
N ILE A 120 -26.56 13.89 -7.09
CA ILE A 120 -25.89 14.37 -5.88
C ILE A 120 -24.80 13.38 -5.49
N ALA A 121 -23.56 13.86 -5.53
CA ALA A 121 -22.40 13.18 -4.96
C ALA A 121 -22.22 13.58 -3.50
N VAL A 122 -22.06 12.60 -2.60
CA VAL A 122 -21.87 12.84 -1.16
C VAL A 122 -20.53 12.26 -0.71
N ASP A 123 -19.62 13.16 -0.32
CA ASP A 123 -18.40 12.82 0.41
C ASP A 123 -18.61 13.12 1.90
N ALA A 124 -18.75 12.07 2.71
CA ALA A 124 -18.93 12.19 4.15
C ALA A 124 -17.65 12.68 4.87
N SER A 125 -16.48 12.33 4.34
CA SER A 125 -15.17 12.70 4.87
C SER A 125 -14.91 14.21 4.70
N ALA A 126 -15.21 14.76 3.51
CA ALA A 126 -15.19 16.20 3.25
C ALA A 126 -16.25 16.94 4.10
N TRP A 127 -17.48 16.42 4.17
CA TRP A 127 -18.56 17.01 4.98
C TRP A 127 -18.19 17.13 6.47
N LEU A 128 -17.64 16.08 7.08
CA LEU A 128 -17.17 16.09 8.48
C LEU A 128 -16.08 17.14 8.71
N LYS A 129 -15.15 17.29 7.75
CA LYS A 129 -14.00 18.21 7.84
C LYS A 129 -14.40 19.68 7.61
N GLU A 130 -15.21 19.95 6.60
CA GLU A 130 -15.50 21.30 6.10
C GLU A 130 -16.78 21.91 6.67
N ARG A 131 -17.75 21.07 7.07
CA ARG A 131 -19.06 21.48 7.59
C ARG A 131 -19.31 20.93 9.00
N SER A 132 -18.25 20.87 9.82
CA SER A 132 -18.23 20.26 11.16
C SER A 132 -19.35 20.69 12.11
N THR A 133 -19.86 21.91 12.02
CA THR A 133 -21.00 22.40 12.82
C THR A 133 -22.33 21.74 12.41
N LEU A 134 -22.60 21.64 11.11
CA LEU A 134 -23.75 20.90 10.58
C LEU A 134 -23.58 19.39 10.85
N ALA A 135 -22.39 18.85 10.61
CA ALA A 135 -22.11 17.46 10.86
C ALA A 135 -22.32 17.06 12.34
N ARG A 136 -21.90 17.91 13.30
CA ARG A 136 -22.21 17.71 14.72
C ARG A 136 -23.71 17.70 14.99
N ARG A 137 -24.48 18.66 14.46
CA ARG A 137 -25.94 18.72 14.62
C ARG A 137 -26.60 17.45 14.09
N ASP A 138 -26.22 17.02 12.90
CA ASP A 138 -26.85 15.90 12.20
C ASP A 138 -26.46 14.56 12.85
N LEU A 139 -25.22 14.43 13.35
CA LEU A 139 -24.82 13.29 14.18
C LEU A 139 -25.60 13.22 15.51
N HIS A 140 -25.84 14.36 16.19
CA HIS A 140 -26.69 14.37 17.39
C HIS A 140 -28.11 13.90 17.07
N ALA A 141 -28.73 14.39 16.00
CA ALA A 141 -30.05 13.94 15.58
C ALA A 141 -30.10 12.43 15.26
N ILE A 142 -29.05 11.87 14.67
CA ILE A 142 -28.92 10.41 14.47
C ILE A 142 -28.83 9.68 15.81
N MET A 143 -28.00 10.16 16.75
CA MET A 143 -27.89 9.56 18.09
C MET A 143 -29.21 9.63 18.88
N ASP A 144 -29.99 10.69 18.73
CA ASP A 144 -31.32 10.80 19.34
C ASP A 144 -32.29 9.75 18.78
N LEU A 145 -32.20 9.43 17.49
CA LEU A 145 -33.00 8.36 16.88
C LEU A 145 -32.60 6.96 17.37
N PHE A 146 -31.31 6.73 17.66
CA PHE A 146 -30.85 5.52 18.36
C PHE A 146 -31.38 5.48 19.80
N GLY A 147 -31.30 6.59 20.55
CA GLY A 147 -31.84 6.69 21.91
C GLY A 147 -33.36 6.50 22.00
N GLN A 148 -34.09 6.85 20.94
CA GLN A 148 -35.53 6.60 20.79
C GLN A 148 -35.87 5.17 20.32
N GLY A 149 -34.88 4.31 20.05
CA GLY A 149 -35.09 2.97 19.48
C GLY A 149 -35.64 2.96 18.05
N LYS A 150 -35.62 4.10 17.35
CA LYS A 150 -36.02 4.20 15.93
C LYS A 150 -34.93 3.71 14.98
N LEU A 151 -33.67 3.77 15.43
CA LEU A 151 -32.52 3.16 14.77
C LEU A 151 -31.93 2.07 15.67
N HIS A 152 -31.46 1.00 15.04
CA HIS A 152 -30.72 -0.10 15.66
C HIS A 152 -29.49 -0.45 14.83
N SER A 153 -28.53 -1.14 15.44
CA SER A 153 -27.33 -1.58 14.75
C SER A 153 -27.67 -2.47 13.54
N ALA A 154 -26.83 -2.41 12.50
CA ALA A 154 -26.88 -3.37 11.40
C ALA A 154 -26.64 -4.79 11.91
N VAL A 155 -27.26 -5.77 11.26
CA VAL A 155 -27.24 -7.20 11.63
C VAL A 155 -26.98 -8.07 10.39
N PRO A 156 -26.28 -9.22 10.52
CA PRO A 156 -25.53 -9.65 11.70
C PRO A 156 -24.34 -8.71 12.00
N LEU A 157 -23.96 -8.65 13.28
CA LEU A 157 -22.68 -8.09 13.70
C LEU A 157 -21.67 -9.23 13.76
N HIS A 158 -20.65 -9.17 12.92
CA HIS A 158 -19.54 -10.12 12.99
C HIS A 158 -18.54 -9.60 14.03
N VAL A 159 -18.66 -10.11 15.25
CA VAL A 159 -17.82 -9.74 16.39
C VAL A 159 -16.70 -10.75 16.57
N SER A 160 -15.46 -10.31 16.40
CA SER A 160 -14.23 -11.09 16.62
C SER A 160 -13.37 -10.45 17.70
N ASP A 161 -12.49 -11.21 18.34
CA ASP A 161 -11.48 -10.63 19.24
C ASP A 161 -10.44 -9.84 18.41
N ILE A 162 -9.92 -8.75 18.97
CA ILE A 162 -8.90 -7.92 18.31
C ILE A 162 -7.64 -8.72 17.91
N SER A 163 -7.30 -9.81 18.60
CA SER A 163 -6.22 -10.74 18.22
C SER A 163 -6.41 -11.40 16.85
N GLU A 164 -7.65 -11.57 16.40
CA GLU A 164 -8.02 -12.21 15.12
C GLU A 164 -7.97 -11.26 13.92
N THR A 165 -7.62 -9.99 14.13
CA THR A 165 -7.69 -8.91 13.12
C THR A 165 -7.05 -9.30 11.77
N GLY A 166 -5.91 -10.00 11.79
CA GLY A 166 -5.26 -10.46 10.56
C GLY A 166 -6.11 -11.44 9.74
N GLN A 167 -6.77 -12.40 10.40
CA GLN A 167 -7.62 -13.41 9.75
C GLN A 167 -8.89 -12.77 9.18
N VAL A 168 -9.53 -11.90 9.96
CA VAL A 168 -10.75 -11.18 9.54
C VAL A 168 -10.46 -10.25 8.35
N LEU A 169 -9.34 -9.51 8.35
CA LEU A 169 -8.95 -8.67 7.22
C LEU A 169 -8.65 -9.49 5.95
N ILE A 170 -8.08 -10.69 6.09
CA ILE A 170 -7.88 -11.61 4.96
C ILE A 170 -9.23 -12.06 4.38
N GLY A 171 -10.20 -12.48 5.22
CA GLY A 171 -11.55 -12.86 4.77
C GLY A 171 -12.32 -11.71 4.11
N ILE A 172 -12.17 -10.48 4.61
CA ILE A 172 -12.71 -9.26 3.95
C ILE A 172 -12.07 -9.06 2.57
N HIS A 173 -10.76 -9.29 2.43
CA HIS A 173 -10.05 -9.15 1.16
C HIS A 173 -10.44 -10.21 0.12
N HIS A 174 -10.75 -11.44 0.53
CA HIS A 174 -11.27 -12.48 -0.35
C HIS A 174 -12.72 -12.24 -0.80
N GLY A 175 -13.44 -11.34 -0.12
CA GLY A 175 -14.83 -11.00 -0.46
C GLY A 175 -15.86 -11.99 0.09
N ASP A 176 -15.43 -12.88 1.00
CA ASP A 176 -16.26 -13.93 1.61
C ASP A 176 -17.39 -13.35 2.49
N SER A 177 -17.34 -12.06 2.78
CA SER A 177 -18.28 -11.35 3.64
C SER A 177 -18.38 -9.86 3.28
N VAL A 178 -19.61 -9.32 3.29
CA VAL A 178 -19.90 -7.93 2.87
C VAL A 178 -20.82 -7.25 3.90
N ASP A 179 -20.44 -7.38 5.18
CA ASP A 179 -21.23 -7.00 6.36
C ASP A 179 -20.40 -6.14 7.33
N LYS A 180 -20.95 -5.80 8.50
CA LYS A 180 -20.28 -4.99 9.51
C LYS A 180 -19.44 -5.86 10.46
N PHE A 181 -18.13 -5.69 10.39
CA PHE A 181 -17.17 -6.23 11.34
C PHE A 181 -16.98 -5.31 12.54
N VAL A 182 -16.84 -5.91 13.72
CA VAL A 182 -16.52 -5.25 14.99
C VAL A 182 -15.45 -6.08 15.67
N PHE A 183 -14.35 -5.43 16.05
CA PHE A 183 -13.34 -6.05 16.91
C PHE A 183 -13.63 -5.70 18.35
N ASP A 184 -13.85 -6.72 19.17
CA ASP A 184 -13.95 -6.60 20.62
C ASP A 184 -12.54 -6.50 21.23
N MET A 185 -12.37 -5.61 22.20
CA MET A 185 -11.08 -5.31 22.83
C MET A 185 -11.20 -5.57 24.33
N ARG A 186 -10.71 -6.74 24.76
CA ARG A 186 -10.77 -7.19 26.15
C ARG A 186 -9.39 -7.09 26.79
N PRO A 187 -9.29 -6.95 28.13
CA PRO A 187 -7.99 -6.94 28.83
C PRO A 187 -7.14 -8.19 28.58
N GLU A 188 -7.78 -9.32 28.25
CA GLU A 188 -7.14 -10.62 28.01
C GLU A 188 -6.66 -10.80 26.55
N SER A 189 -7.13 -9.98 25.60
CA SER A 189 -6.91 -10.13 24.16
C SER A 189 -5.42 -10.07 23.79
N GLN A 190 -4.85 -11.18 23.31
CA GLN A 190 -3.44 -11.28 22.94
C GLN A 190 -3.20 -10.89 21.48
N VAL A 191 -3.05 -9.59 21.20
CA VAL A 191 -2.72 -9.12 19.84
C VAL A 191 -1.27 -9.45 19.50
N HIS A 192 -1.04 -10.16 18.39
CA HIS A 192 0.30 -10.39 17.87
C HIS A 192 0.88 -9.10 17.30
N VAL A 193 1.53 -8.30 18.15
CA VAL A 193 2.28 -7.12 17.73
C VAL A 193 3.52 -7.59 16.98
N SER A 194 3.37 -7.79 15.67
CA SER A 194 4.47 -7.68 14.73
C SER A 194 5.16 -6.35 15.02
N ARG A 195 6.33 -6.40 15.66
CA ARG A 195 7.12 -5.23 16.05
C ARG A 195 7.66 -4.59 14.78
N LEU A 196 6.79 -3.84 14.13
CA LEU A 196 7.05 -3.09 12.92
C LEU A 196 8.26 -2.21 13.23
N LEU A 197 9.30 -2.29 12.38
CA LEU A 197 10.61 -1.69 12.62
C LEU A 197 10.58 -0.14 12.56
N THR A 198 9.40 0.47 12.61
CA THR A 198 9.15 1.88 12.99
C THR A 198 9.74 2.25 14.34
N ALA A 199 9.96 1.26 15.23
CA ALA A 199 10.72 1.41 16.46
C ALA A 199 12.12 0.74 16.40
N LEU A 200 12.75 0.71 15.21
CA LEU A 200 14.21 0.92 15.18
C LEU A 200 14.44 2.28 15.85
N ASN A 201 15.32 2.31 16.86
CA ASN A 201 15.64 3.53 17.58
C ASN A 201 16.23 4.58 16.62
N LEU A 202 15.41 5.44 16.03
CA LEU A 202 15.86 6.60 15.25
C LEU A 202 16.71 7.57 16.10
N ALA A 203 16.84 7.31 17.40
CA ALA A 203 17.82 7.88 18.32
C ALA A 203 19.23 8.03 17.70
N PHE A 204 19.69 7.06 16.89
CA PHE A 204 20.98 7.15 16.18
C PHE A 204 21.06 8.40 15.27
N TYR A 205 19.95 8.74 14.58
CA TYR A 205 19.87 9.93 13.72
C TYR A 205 19.73 11.22 14.51
N THR A 206 19.21 11.16 15.73
CA THR A 206 19.04 12.35 16.59
C THR A 206 20.29 12.73 17.39
N ASP A 207 21.30 11.86 17.49
CA ASP A 207 22.59 12.25 18.08
C ASP A 207 23.28 13.29 17.17
N PRO A 208 23.50 14.53 17.64
CA PRO A 208 24.15 15.57 16.85
C PRO A 208 25.63 15.26 16.52
N ASN A 209 26.25 14.28 17.17
CA ASN A 209 27.63 13.85 16.91
C ASN A 209 27.72 12.67 15.94
N ALA A 210 26.62 11.96 15.68
CA ALA A 210 26.60 10.84 14.75
C ALA A 210 26.93 11.31 13.32
N ARG A 211 27.75 10.53 12.61
CA ARG A 211 28.23 10.81 11.25
C ARG A 211 27.89 9.64 10.33
N PHE A 212 27.13 9.93 9.28
CA PHE A 212 26.69 8.93 8.32
C PHE A 212 27.45 9.06 7.00
N VAL A 213 28.00 7.95 6.51
CA VAL A 213 28.73 7.91 5.24
C VAL A 213 27.89 7.16 4.21
N ILE A 214 27.58 7.80 3.08
CA ILE A 214 26.80 7.22 1.98
C ILE A 214 27.69 7.10 0.74
N ALA A 215 28.10 5.86 0.42
CA ALA A 215 28.80 5.57 -0.83
C ALA A 215 27.85 5.73 -2.03
N GLY A 216 28.24 6.53 -3.02
CA GLY A 216 27.35 6.91 -4.12
C GLY A 216 26.25 7.89 -3.72
N GLY A 217 26.42 8.64 -2.63
CA GLY A 217 25.40 9.50 -2.01
C GLY A 217 24.81 10.59 -2.92
N LEU A 218 25.46 10.93 -4.03
CA LEU A 218 24.95 11.88 -5.03
C LEU A 218 24.26 11.22 -6.24
N GLY A 219 24.25 9.89 -6.33
CA GLY A 219 23.45 9.11 -7.27
C GLY A 219 21.97 9.00 -6.85
N GLY A 220 21.08 8.61 -7.75
CA GLY A 220 19.61 8.70 -7.55
C GLY A 220 19.11 8.13 -6.21
N ILE A 221 19.47 6.89 -5.90
CA ILE A 221 19.12 6.22 -4.63
C ILE A 221 19.79 6.93 -3.45
N GLY A 222 21.09 7.24 -3.54
CA GLY A 222 21.84 7.96 -2.50
C GLY A 222 21.22 9.31 -2.12
N ARG A 223 20.73 10.07 -3.10
CA ARG A 223 20.04 11.35 -2.86
C ARG A 223 18.72 11.16 -2.12
N ALA A 224 17.94 10.14 -2.47
CA ALA A 224 16.70 9.80 -1.77
C ALA A 224 16.98 9.35 -0.32
N THR A 225 18.00 8.50 -0.13
CA THR A 225 18.46 8.05 1.19
C THR A 225 18.94 9.23 2.06
N ALA A 226 19.74 10.14 1.51
CA ALA A 226 20.23 11.33 2.23
C ALA A 226 19.09 12.25 2.70
N ARG A 227 18.08 12.50 1.85
CA ARG A 227 16.87 13.24 2.25
C ARG A 227 16.12 12.53 3.36
N TRP A 228 15.86 11.24 3.21
CA TRP A 228 15.16 10.44 4.21
C TRP A 228 15.88 10.46 5.56
N MET A 229 17.21 10.27 5.60
CA MET A 229 17.99 10.33 6.85
C MET A 229 17.92 11.72 7.50
N ALA A 230 17.99 12.79 6.72
CA ALA A 230 17.86 14.16 7.23
C ALA A 230 16.46 14.46 7.80
N ASP A 231 15.41 13.98 7.14
CA ASP A 231 14.01 14.10 7.63
C ASP A 231 13.78 13.30 8.92
N HIS A 232 14.56 12.24 9.17
CA HIS A 232 14.55 11.47 10.41
C HIS A 232 15.59 11.96 11.45
N GLY A 233 16.20 13.13 11.22
CA GLY A 233 16.97 13.87 12.23
C GLY A 233 18.47 14.03 11.95
N ALA A 234 19.05 13.24 11.03
CA ALA A 234 20.50 13.13 10.84
C ALA A 234 21.19 14.49 10.63
N LYS A 235 22.22 14.79 11.45
CA LYS A 235 22.90 16.10 11.42
C LYS A 235 24.22 16.16 10.68
N ASN A 236 24.93 15.04 10.50
CA ASN A 236 26.19 15.02 9.74
C ASN A 236 26.15 13.93 8.66
N LEU A 237 26.14 14.34 7.39
CA LEU A 237 26.12 13.44 6.23
C LEU A 237 27.38 13.62 5.39
N MET A 238 28.08 12.53 5.10
CA MET A 238 29.20 12.47 4.16
C MET A 238 28.77 11.68 2.92
N LEU A 239 28.52 12.39 1.82
CA LEU A 239 28.03 11.82 0.57
C LEU A 239 29.21 11.56 -0.37
N LEU A 240 29.77 10.34 -0.32
CA LEU A 240 30.87 9.97 -1.20
C LEU A 240 30.37 9.83 -2.64
N SER A 241 31.10 10.44 -3.57
CA SER A 241 30.82 10.41 -5.01
C SER A 241 32.15 10.45 -5.74
N ARG A 242 32.35 9.67 -6.82
CA ARG A 242 33.60 9.70 -7.60
C ARG A 242 34.03 11.11 -8.03
N PHE A 243 33.06 11.99 -8.26
CA PHE A 243 33.28 13.35 -8.78
C PHE A 243 32.86 14.46 -7.82
N GLY A 244 32.41 14.14 -6.60
CA GLY A 244 31.74 15.12 -5.74
C GLY A 244 30.47 15.68 -6.40
N VAL A 245 30.15 16.94 -6.12
CA VAL A 245 29.02 17.68 -6.72
C VAL A 245 29.40 18.20 -8.10
N ARG A 246 28.75 17.67 -9.15
CA ARG A 246 29.06 18.00 -10.56
C ARG A 246 27.83 18.34 -11.42
N ASN A 247 26.61 18.19 -10.89
CA ASN A 247 25.39 18.51 -11.62
C ASN A 247 24.36 19.23 -10.73
N ASN A 248 23.42 19.93 -11.36
CA ASN A 248 22.41 20.75 -10.66
C ASN A 248 21.56 19.93 -9.67
N ALA A 249 21.34 18.63 -9.92
CA ALA A 249 20.60 17.75 -9.02
C ALA A 249 21.38 17.41 -7.73
N ALA A 250 22.72 17.30 -7.82
CA ALA A 250 23.60 17.13 -6.67
C ALA A 250 23.75 18.44 -5.88
N GLN A 251 23.90 19.58 -6.56
CA GLN A 251 23.96 20.89 -5.90
C GLN A 251 22.66 21.18 -5.13
N LYS A 252 21.51 21.02 -5.80
CA LYS A 252 20.20 21.21 -5.18
C LYS A 252 20.00 20.34 -3.94
N LEU A 253 20.52 19.10 -3.92
CA LEU A 253 20.46 18.27 -2.71
C LEU A 253 21.29 18.86 -1.56
N VAL A 254 22.50 19.36 -1.84
CA VAL A 254 23.34 19.98 -0.81
C VAL A 254 22.64 21.21 -0.25
N ASP A 255 22.08 22.07 -1.11
CA ASP A 255 21.33 23.27 -0.70
C ASP A 255 20.09 22.90 0.14
N GLU A 256 19.31 21.91 -0.28
CA GLU A 256 18.15 21.36 0.45
C GLU A 256 18.56 20.87 1.85
N LEU A 257 19.64 20.09 1.96
CA LEU A 257 20.10 19.53 3.23
C LEU A 257 20.69 20.60 4.16
N GLN A 258 21.46 21.56 3.61
CA GLN A 258 21.98 22.70 4.38
C GLN A 258 20.85 23.59 4.90
N SER A 259 19.77 23.79 4.14
CA SER A 259 18.58 24.52 4.61
C SER A 259 17.91 23.84 5.82
N LYS A 260 18.00 22.50 5.92
CA LYS A 260 17.55 21.71 7.08
C LYS A 260 18.56 21.68 8.24
N ARG A 261 19.60 22.53 8.19
CA ARG A 261 20.71 22.61 9.15
C ARG A 261 21.47 21.28 9.30
N VAL A 262 21.61 20.54 8.20
CA VAL A 262 22.46 19.34 8.13
C VAL A 262 23.85 19.74 7.63
N ARG A 263 24.89 19.30 8.34
CA ARG A 263 26.28 19.44 7.92
C ARG A 263 26.56 18.38 6.85
N VAL A 264 26.69 18.82 5.59
CA VAL A 264 26.93 17.93 4.44
C VAL A 264 28.35 18.11 3.92
N GLU A 265 29.08 17.02 3.81
CA GLU A 265 30.38 16.94 3.13
C GLU A 265 30.27 16.02 1.90
N THR A 266 30.81 16.44 0.76
CA THR A 266 30.66 15.70 -0.52
C THR A 266 32.01 15.42 -1.19
N PRO A 267 32.92 14.67 -0.55
CA PRO A 267 34.27 14.46 -1.08
C PRO A 267 34.26 13.63 -2.37
N ALA A 268 35.16 13.98 -3.30
CA ALA A 268 35.38 13.27 -4.54
C ALA A 268 36.17 11.97 -4.29
N CYS A 269 35.46 10.86 -4.06
CA CYS A 269 36.00 9.57 -3.66
C CYS A 269 35.59 8.46 -4.62
N ASP A 270 36.57 7.78 -5.21
CA ASP A 270 36.36 6.44 -5.75
C ASP A 270 36.68 5.40 -4.67
N VAL A 271 35.68 4.62 -4.28
CA VAL A 271 35.82 3.60 -3.22
C VAL A 271 36.63 2.38 -3.68
N THR A 272 36.83 2.18 -4.99
CA THR A 272 37.55 1.02 -5.55
C THR A 272 39.07 1.10 -5.38
N ASP A 273 39.61 2.31 -5.27
CA ASP A 273 41.04 2.53 -5.09
C ASP A 273 41.35 2.71 -3.60
N LEU A 274 41.99 1.70 -2.99
CA LEU A 274 42.34 1.69 -1.58
C LEU A 274 43.38 2.76 -1.20
N LYS A 275 44.21 3.18 -2.16
CA LYS A 275 45.21 4.23 -1.96
C LYS A 275 44.53 5.59 -2.02
N ARG A 276 43.66 5.83 -3.00
CA ARG A 276 42.78 7.02 -3.03
C ARG A 276 41.78 7.06 -1.87
N MET A 277 41.27 5.96 -1.34
CA MET A 277 40.46 6.00 -0.11
C MET A 277 41.21 6.60 1.09
N LYS A 278 42.55 6.48 1.12
CA LYS A 278 43.41 7.15 2.10
C LYS A 278 43.81 8.56 1.66
N GLU A 279 44.04 8.76 0.36
CA GLU A 279 44.53 10.01 -0.25
C GLU A 279 43.43 10.97 -0.74
N THR A 280 42.14 10.62 -0.72
CA THR A 280 41.00 11.47 -1.12
C THR A 280 40.67 12.55 -0.08
N PHE A 281 41.41 12.55 1.03
CA PHE A 281 41.71 13.79 1.74
C PHE A 281 42.43 14.85 0.84
N VAL A 282 42.87 14.51 -0.39
CA VAL A 282 43.76 15.31 -1.28
C VAL A 282 43.63 15.09 -2.85
N LYS A 283 42.50 14.59 -3.45
CA LYS A 283 42.13 14.56 -4.94
C LYS A 283 42.70 13.38 -5.83
N LEU A 284 42.30 13.03 -7.10
CA LEU A 284 41.13 13.21 -8.05
C LEU A 284 41.19 12.27 -9.32
N MET A 285 40.06 12.08 -10.06
CA MET A 285 39.80 11.70 -11.50
C MET A 285 40.31 10.38 -12.16
N PRO A 286 39.70 9.81 -13.26
CA PRO A 286 38.50 10.16 -14.06
C PRO A 286 37.37 9.07 -14.14
N GLU A 287 36.72 8.82 -15.31
CA GLU A 287 35.29 8.41 -15.52
C GLU A 287 34.91 6.89 -15.70
N MET A 288 33.61 6.60 -16.00
CA MET A 288 32.91 5.31 -15.83
C MET A 288 31.97 4.94 -17.03
N PRO A 289 31.86 3.66 -17.46
CA PRO A 289 31.12 3.19 -18.67
C PRO A 289 29.61 2.87 -18.48
N PRO A 290 28.87 2.60 -19.59
CA PRO A 290 27.44 2.26 -19.60
C PRO A 290 27.11 0.75 -19.41
N ASP A 291 25.82 0.42 -19.31
CA ASP A 291 25.28 -0.96 -19.29
C ASP A 291 25.03 -1.47 -20.73
N CYS A 292 25.29 -2.75 -21.02
CA CYS A 292 25.13 -3.36 -22.35
C CYS A 292 24.83 -4.89 -22.31
N LEU A 293 24.48 -5.49 -23.45
CA LEU A 293 24.32 -6.96 -23.56
C LEU A 293 25.67 -7.67 -23.40
N PHE A 294 25.64 -8.94 -22.98
CA PHE A 294 26.87 -9.72 -22.75
C PHE A 294 27.74 -9.87 -24.01
N ASP A 295 27.11 -10.01 -25.18
CA ASP A 295 27.81 -10.11 -26.46
C ASP A 295 28.40 -8.76 -26.93
N ASP A 296 27.89 -7.65 -26.39
CA ASP A 296 28.34 -6.27 -26.66
C ASP A 296 29.23 -5.71 -25.52
N LEU A 297 29.59 -6.54 -24.52
CA LEU A 297 30.35 -6.10 -23.35
C LEU A 297 31.84 -6.28 -23.56
N GLU A 298 32.56 -5.17 -23.73
CA GLU A 298 34.02 -5.18 -23.77
C GLU A 298 34.59 -5.63 -22.41
N TYR A 299 35.70 -6.37 -22.44
CA TYR A 299 36.32 -6.91 -21.22
C TYR A 299 36.71 -5.82 -20.21
N ASP A 300 37.04 -4.61 -20.68
CA ASP A 300 37.46 -3.51 -19.82
C ASP A 300 36.30 -2.90 -19.00
N ASP A 301 35.05 -3.03 -19.45
CA ASP A 301 33.85 -2.57 -18.72
C ASP A 301 33.46 -3.51 -17.56
N TRP A 302 33.80 -4.80 -17.67
CA TRP A 302 33.46 -5.81 -16.66
C TRP A 302 34.11 -5.54 -15.28
N PRO A 303 35.44 -5.33 -15.15
CA PRO A 303 36.06 -4.95 -13.88
C PRO A 303 35.44 -3.71 -13.26
N ILE A 304 34.96 -2.76 -14.08
CA ILE A 304 34.52 -1.45 -13.60
C ILE A 304 33.18 -1.58 -12.85
N ALA A 305 32.21 -2.31 -13.41
CA ALA A 305 30.95 -2.62 -12.72
C ALA A 305 31.15 -3.51 -11.48
N VAL A 306 31.99 -4.54 -11.57
CA VAL A 306 32.20 -5.51 -10.49
C VAL A 306 32.99 -4.91 -9.31
N ARG A 307 34.07 -4.15 -9.57
CA ARG A 307 34.94 -3.59 -8.51
C ARG A 307 34.22 -2.58 -7.64
N CYS A 308 33.31 -1.77 -8.19
CA CYS A 308 32.60 -0.73 -7.41
C CYS A 308 31.75 -1.30 -6.26
N LYS A 309 31.25 -2.53 -6.41
CA LYS A 309 30.52 -3.26 -5.37
C LYS A 309 31.44 -4.16 -4.54
N THR A 310 32.31 -4.94 -5.16
CA THR A 310 33.15 -5.92 -4.45
C THR A 310 34.33 -5.26 -3.71
N VAL A 311 35.30 -4.74 -4.47
CA VAL A 311 36.49 -4.06 -3.96
C VAL A 311 36.10 -2.79 -3.18
N GLY A 312 35.11 -2.04 -3.68
CA GLY A 312 34.57 -0.85 -2.99
C GLY A 312 34.06 -1.13 -1.58
N SER A 313 33.20 -2.16 -1.41
CA SER A 313 32.71 -2.55 -0.09
C SER A 313 33.81 -3.14 0.80
N TRP A 314 34.78 -3.86 0.24
CA TRP A 314 35.91 -4.39 1.00
C TRP A 314 36.85 -3.29 1.51
N ASN A 315 37.15 -2.30 0.66
CA ASN A 315 37.94 -1.13 1.06
C ASN A 315 37.24 -0.32 2.15
N LEU A 316 35.92 -0.10 2.03
CA LEU A 316 35.12 0.53 3.09
C LEU A 316 35.17 -0.28 4.40
N HIS A 317 35.03 -1.61 4.34
CA HIS A 317 35.16 -2.48 5.53
C HIS A 317 36.57 -2.45 6.16
N ALA A 318 37.62 -2.23 5.36
CA ALA A 318 39.00 -2.19 5.82
C ALA A 318 39.44 -0.82 6.37
N VAL A 319 38.85 0.28 5.89
CA VAL A 319 39.24 1.65 6.23
C VAL A 319 38.34 2.29 7.29
N LEU A 320 37.07 1.91 7.38
CA LEU A 320 36.16 2.46 8.40
C LEU A 320 36.54 1.98 9.82
N PRO A 321 36.36 2.84 10.85
CA PRO A 321 36.74 2.51 12.22
C PRO A 321 35.91 1.37 12.81
N SER A 322 36.50 0.63 13.73
CA SER A 322 35.77 -0.33 14.58
C SER A 322 34.79 0.41 15.51
N GLY A 323 33.57 -0.11 15.65
CA GLY A 323 32.54 0.47 16.52
C GLY A 323 31.39 1.18 15.80
N LEU A 324 31.22 0.98 14.48
CA LEU A 324 30.00 1.39 13.78
C LEU A 324 28.77 0.67 14.33
N ASP A 325 27.68 1.42 14.53
CA ASP A 325 26.36 0.85 14.89
C ASP A 325 25.78 -0.02 13.76
N PHE A 326 26.03 0.37 12.50
CA PHE A 326 25.61 -0.38 11.32
C PHE A 326 26.56 -0.16 10.13
N PHE A 327 26.69 -1.20 9.31
CA PHE A 327 27.27 -1.13 7.97
C PHE A 327 26.31 -1.83 7.02
N ILE A 328 25.74 -1.08 6.06
CA ILE A 328 24.67 -1.52 5.17
C ILE A 328 25.19 -1.56 3.74
N LEU A 329 25.01 -2.72 3.08
CA LEU A 329 25.27 -2.89 1.66
C LEU A 329 23.94 -3.13 0.93
N LEU A 330 23.68 -2.36 -0.12
CA LEU A 330 22.49 -2.51 -0.95
C LEU A 330 22.75 -3.54 -2.06
N SER A 331 21.83 -4.50 -2.19
CA SER A 331 21.83 -5.51 -3.26
C SER A 331 20.59 -5.37 -4.13
N SER A 332 20.66 -5.86 -5.37
CA SER A 332 19.51 -5.94 -6.29
C SER A 332 18.89 -7.35 -6.30
N ALA A 333 17.64 -7.46 -6.73
CA ALA A 333 16.98 -8.73 -7.03
C ALA A 333 17.49 -9.37 -8.34
N SER A 334 18.13 -8.59 -9.22
CA SER A 334 18.74 -9.06 -10.48
C SER A 334 19.82 -10.13 -10.24
N GLY A 335 20.59 -10.02 -9.15
CA GLY A 335 21.55 -11.05 -8.72
C GLY A 335 20.93 -12.39 -8.26
N LEU A 336 19.61 -12.55 -8.39
CA LEU A 336 18.85 -13.78 -8.13
C LEU A 336 17.93 -14.15 -9.30
N ALA A 337 17.35 -13.16 -9.97
CA ALA A 337 16.55 -13.29 -11.18
C ALA A 337 17.22 -12.49 -12.30
N ASP A 338 18.01 -13.19 -13.12
CA ASP A 338 18.88 -12.63 -14.17
C ASP A 338 18.13 -11.67 -15.10
N ILE A 339 18.68 -10.45 -15.25
CA ILE A 339 18.15 -9.42 -16.15
C ILE A 339 19.10 -9.30 -17.36
N LYS A 340 18.56 -9.60 -18.55
CA LYS A 340 19.31 -9.49 -19.81
C LYS A 340 19.98 -8.10 -19.93
N GLY A 341 21.30 -8.09 -20.05
CA GLY A 341 22.11 -6.87 -20.12
C GLY A 341 22.64 -6.34 -18.79
N GLN A 342 22.60 -7.12 -17.69
CA GLN A 342 23.13 -6.73 -16.38
C GLN A 342 24.14 -7.74 -15.78
N THR A 343 24.73 -8.61 -16.59
CA THR A 343 25.61 -9.71 -16.14
C THR A 343 26.82 -9.21 -15.32
N ASN A 344 27.47 -8.13 -15.75
CA ASN A 344 28.58 -7.48 -15.03
C ASN A 344 28.11 -6.81 -13.71
N TYR A 345 26.92 -6.21 -13.71
CA TYR A 345 26.29 -5.62 -12.55
C TYR A 345 25.95 -6.70 -11.50
N ASP A 346 25.43 -7.85 -11.91
CA ASP A 346 25.01 -8.92 -11.02
C ASP A 346 26.16 -9.71 -10.40
N CYS A 347 27.24 -9.95 -11.15
CA CYS A 347 28.47 -10.53 -10.60
C CYS A 347 29.10 -9.67 -9.49
N GLY A 348 28.84 -8.36 -9.47
CA GLY A 348 29.30 -7.47 -8.39
C GLY A 348 28.68 -7.75 -7.00
N PHE A 349 27.64 -8.58 -6.88
CA PHE A 349 27.02 -8.93 -5.60
C PHE A 349 27.60 -10.18 -4.90
N TRP A 350 28.67 -10.78 -5.46
CA TRP A 350 29.18 -12.06 -4.96
C TRP A 350 29.79 -11.97 -3.55
N THR A 351 29.11 -12.59 -2.56
CA THR A 351 29.54 -12.61 -1.15
C THR A 351 29.67 -14.03 -0.59
N GLY A 352 30.62 -14.80 -1.14
CA GLY A 352 31.34 -15.84 -0.39
C GLY A 352 30.58 -17.05 0.18
N ARG A 353 29.35 -17.36 -0.27
CA ARG A 353 28.65 -18.62 0.09
C ARG A 353 28.34 -19.49 -1.12
N ARG A 354 28.47 -20.81 -0.95
CA ARG A 354 28.01 -21.83 -1.90
C ARG A 354 26.48 -21.74 -2.07
N LYS A 355 26.00 -22.04 -3.29
CA LYS A 355 24.57 -22.02 -3.66
C LYS A 355 23.71 -22.85 -2.68
N GLY A 356 22.67 -22.24 -2.13
CA GLY A 356 21.66 -22.88 -1.29
C GLY A 356 20.85 -21.86 -0.48
N SER A 357 19.52 -21.97 -0.55
CA SER A 357 18.52 -21.14 0.15
C SER A 357 18.40 -19.68 -0.32
N GLY A 358 17.24 -19.34 -0.90
CA GLY A 358 16.94 -18.01 -1.44
C GLY A 358 16.56 -16.99 -0.36
N ALA A 359 16.68 -15.70 -0.71
CA ALA A 359 16.19 -14.58 0.09
C ALA A 359 15.81 -13.40 -0.83
N PHE A 360 14.62 -12.83 -0.63
CA PHE A 360 14.23 -11.56 -1.25
C PHE A 360 15.20 -10.44 -0.82
N CYS A 361 15.42 -9.46 -1.71
CA CYS A 361 16.15 -8.18 -1.53
C CYS A 361 16.87 -8.02 -0.18
N SER A 362 18.07 -8.60 -0.04
CA SER A 362 18.74 -8.66 1.27
C SER A 362 19.46 -7.35 1.59
N ILE A 363 18.88 -6.55 2.49
CA ILE A 363 19.65 -5.58 3.29
C ILE A 363 20.48 -6.37 4.30
N ARG A 364 21.79 -6.49 4.06
CA ARG A 364 22.71 -7.02 5.08
C ARG A 364 23.16 -5.90 6.00
N ILE A 365 22.67 -5.94 7.24
CA ILE A 365 23.22 -5.16 8.36
C ILE A 365 24.38 -5.98 8.93
N ALA A 366 25.61 -5.56 8.67
CA ALA A 366 26.76 -6.09 9.40
C ALA A 366 26.85 -5.39 10.77
N LEU A 367 26.54 -6.13 11.83
CA LEU A 367 26.83 -5.73 13.21
C LEU A 367 28.34 -5.82 13.49
N PRO A 368 28.88 -5.11 14.49
CA PRO A 368 30.32 -5.06 14.76
C PRO A 368 30.94 -6.47 14.95
N ARG A 369 32.18 -6.62 14.47
CA ARG A 369 32.94 -7.89 14.42
C ARG A 369 32.81 -8.68 15.73
N GLY A 370 32.24 -9.89 15.65
CA GLY A 370 32.24 -10.85 16.76
C GLY A 370 30.88 -11.35 17.25
N ARG A 371 29.74 -10.97 16.65
CA ARG A 371 28.42 -11.58 16.95
C ARG A 371 27.61 -11.90 15.70
N ASP A 372 27.86 -13.06 15.10
CA ASP A 372 26.87 -13.73 14.26
C ASP A 372 25.81 -14.38 15.16
N LEU A 373 24.56 -13.94 15.06
CA LEU A 373 23.43 -14.57 15.75
C LEU A 373 22.31 -14.94 14.77
N CYS A 374 22.55 -15.98 13.96
CA CYS A 374 21.49 -16.63 13.20
C CYS A 374 20.57 -17.44 14.15
N ARG A 375 19.53 -16.81 14.69
CA ARG A 375 18.36 -17.55 15.21
C ARG A 375 17.44 -17.91 14.05
N GLY A 376 17.57 -19.13 13.55
CA GLY A 376 16.52 -19.74 12.72
C GLY A 376 15.35 -20.16 13.61
N CYS A 377 14.12 -19.81 13.23
CA CYS A 377 12.93 -20.38 13.86
C CYS A 377 12.64 -21.77 13.30
N HIS A 378 12.13 -22.64 14.15
CA HIS A 378 11.75 -24.03 13.84
C HIS A 378 10.67 -24.11 12.75
N PRO A 379 10.74 -25.11 11.84
CA PRO A 379 9.60 -25.49 11.02
C PRO A 379 8.72 -26.51 11.77
N GLU A 380 7.55 -26.09 12.23
CA GLU A 380 6.42 -27.00 12.45
C GLU A 380 5.52 -27.00 11.21
N ALA A 381 5.59 -28.05 10.40
CA ALA A 381 4.47 -28.56 9.58
C ALA A 381 4.89 -29.81 8.75
N GLY A 382 4.33 -30.97 9.11
CA GLY A 382 3.86 -31.99 8.17
C GLY A 382 4.87 -32.72 7.26
N GLN A 383 5.30 -33.91 7.68
CA GLN A 383 5.60 -34.99 6.73
C GLN A 383 4.28 -35.56 6.15
N VAL A 384 4.19 -35.71 4.83
CA VAL A 384 3.41 -36.78 4.16
C VAL A 384 4.21 -37.25 2.93
N PRO A 385 4.40 -38.57 2.70
CA PRO A 385 5.31 -39.06 1.66
C PRO A 385 4.61 -39.46 0.33
N GLY A 386 5.35 -39.30 -0.78
CA GLY A 386 5.30 -40.10 -2.03
C GLY A 386 4.00 -40.17 -2.86
N ASN A 387 4.06 -39.88 -4.17
CA ASN A 387 4.50 -40.91 -5.14
C ASN A 387 4.73 -40.38 -6.58
N ASP A 388 5.72 -40.99 -7.25
CA ASP A 388 5.90 -41.31 -8.69
C ASP A 388 5.53 -40.42 -9.92
N ALA A 389 6.45 -40.56 -10.90
CA ALA A 389 6.27 -40.65 -12.36
C ALA A 389 6.39 -39.41 -13.30
N GLY A 390 7.26 -39.55 -14.31
CA GLY A 390 7.44 -38.64 -15.47
C GLY A 390 8.88 -38.09 -15.57
N ARG A 391 9.86 -38.78 -16.20
CA ARG A 391 10.23 -38.69 -17.64
C ARG A 391 10.24 -37.24 -18.18
N SER A 392 11.28 -36.76 -18.88
CA SER A 392 12.50 -37.39 -19.44
C SER A 392 13.49 -36.33 -19.96
N THR A 393 14.74 -36.74 -20.21
CA THR A 393 15.79 -36.19 -21.12
C THR A 393 15.56 -34.84 -21.81
N ILE A 394 16.56 -33.95 -21.92
CA ILE A 394 17.69 -34.05 -22.87
C ILE A 394 18.98 -33.39 -22.31
N LYS A 395 20.15 -33.92 -22.73
CA LYS A 395 21.51 -33.38 -22.51
C LYS A 395 22.07 -32.76 -23.80
N GLN A 396 23.20 -32.06 -23.67
CA GLN A 396 24.10 -31.55 -24.74
C GLN A 396 23.60 -30.28 -25.45
N HIS A 397 24.47 -29.31 -25.79
CA HIS A 397 25.94 -29.30 -25.72
C HIS A 397 26.51 -28.32 -24.69
#